data_AF-A0A938KZG4-F1
#
_entry.id   AF-A0A938KZG4-F1
#
_cell.length_a   1.000
_cell.length_b   1.000
_cell.length_c   1.000
_cell.angle_alpha   90.00
_cell.angle_beta   90.00
_cell.angle_gamma   90.00
#
_symmetry.space_group_name_H-M   'P 1'
#
loop_
_entity.id
_entity.type
_entity.pdbx_description
1 polymer ?
#
loop_
_entity_poly.entity_id
_entity_poly.type
_entity_poly.pdbx_seq_one_letter_code
_entity_poly.pdbx_strand_id
1 'polypeptide(L)'
;MDPEPLTRSQWADIGFAIKLLWISMVLMFTGAQAFLAAHAIIPSSVASHHLSARWLRLRPMMYAGGFACLAGVAAVFIYIIAVIGVGDLVHSIYPHLYR
;
A
#
# COMPACT_ATOMS: atom_id res chain seq x y z
N MET A 1 14.39 -21.01 21.49
CA MET A 1 13.06 -20.98 22.13
C MET A 1 12.07 -20.87 21.01
N ASP A 2 11.15 -21.82 20.94
CA ASP A 2 10.23 -21.94 19.80
C ASP A 2 8.98 -21.07 20.02
N PRO A 3 8.37 -20.54 18.94
CA PRO A 3 7.12 -19.79 19.03
C PRO A 3 5.99 -20.64 19.61
N GLU A 4 5.04 -19.99 20.29
CA GLU A 4 3.84 -20.68 20.73
C GLU A 4 2.98 -21.13 19.51
N PRO A 5 2.33 -22.31 19.58
CA PRO A 5 1.47 -22.77 18.50
C PRO A 5 0.31 -21.81 18.23
N LEU A 6 0.16 -21.42 16.97
CA LEU A 6 -0.90 -20.52 16.52
C LEU A 6 -2.28 -21.18 16.59
N THR A 7 -3.25 -20.45 17.11
CA THR A 7 -4.67 -20.82 17.08
C THR A 7 -5.27 -20.62 15.69
N ARG A 8 -6.42 -21.25 15.43
CA ARG A 8 -7.13 -21.15 14.14
C ARG A 8 -7.53 -19.71 13.79
N SER A 9 -7.93 -18.90 14.78
CA SER A 9 -8.28 -17.48 14.56
C SER A 9 -7.06 -16.67 14.17
N GLN A 10 -5.94 -16.83 14.88
CA GLN A 10 -4.69 -16.15 14.55
C GLN A 10 -4.19 -16.50 13.14
N TRP A 11 -4.33 -17.76 12.71
CA TRP A 11 -4.05 -18.15 11.33
C TRP A 11 -4.92 -17.44 10.30
N ALA A 12 -6.21 -17.25 10.59
CA ALA A 12 -7.13 -16.53 9.72
C ALA A 12 -6.75 -15.04 9.61
N ASP A 13 -6.40 -14.43 10.74
CA ASP A 13 -5.98 -13.02 10.82
C ASP A 13 -4.68 -12.77 10.05
N ILE A 14 -3.67 -13.63 10.23
CA ILE A 14 -2.42 -13.58 9.45
C ILE A 14 -2.70 -13.75 7.96
N GLY A 15 -3.54 -14.75 7.61
CA GLY A 15 -3.90 -14.99 6.21
C GLY A 15 -4.63 -13.80 5.57
N PHE A 16 -5.46 -13.09 6.33
CA PHE A 16 -6.13 -11.89 5.86
C PHE A 16 -5.16 -10.71 5.74
N ALA A 17 -4.28 -10.50 6.73
CA ALA A 17 -3.24 -9.47 6.70
C ALA A 17 -2.32 -9.63 5.47
N ILE A 18 -1.92 -10.87 5.14
CA ILE A 18 -1.10 -11.14 3.95
C ILE A 18 -1.82 -10.73 2.66
N LYS A 19 -3.12 -11.04 2.52
CA LYS A 19 -3.90 -10.60 1.34
C LYS A 19 -3.98 -9.08 1.24
N LEU A 20 -4.16 -8.40 2.37
CA LEU A 20 -4.14 -6.95 2.43
C LEU A 20 -2.77 -6.38 2.03
N LEU A 21 -1.65 -7.00 2.44
CA LEU A 21 -0.32 -6.60 2.00
C LEU A 21 -0.12 -6.74 0.48
N TRP A 22 -0.66 -7.79 -0.14
CA TRP A 22 -0.68 -7.92 -1.60
C TRP A 22 -1.49 -6.80 -2.28
N ILE A 23 -2.64 -6.42 -1.72
CA ILE A 23 -3.43 -5.29 -2.21
C ILE A 23 -2.62 -3.98 -2.10
N SER A 24 -1.98 -3.74 -0.95
CA SER A 24 -1.11 -2.58 -0.77
C SER A 24 0.01 -2.53 -1.80
N MET A 25 0.62 -3.67 -2.13
CA MET A 25 1.66 -3.73 -3.14
C MET A 25 1.15 -3.26 -4.51
N VAL A 26 -0.03 -3.72 -4.95
CA VAL A 26 -0.63 -3.31 -6.23
C VAL A 26 -0.95 -1.81 -6.22
N LEU A 27 -1.50 -1.29 -5.11
CA LEU A 27 -1.78 0.13 -4.96
C LEU A 27 -0.51 0.98 -5.02
N MET A 28 0.58 0.54 -4.39
CA MET A 28 1.86 1.25 -4.42
C MET A 28 2.43 1.33 -5.84
N PHE A 29 2.46 0.22 -6.59
CA PHE A 29 2.92 0.24 -7.98
C PHE A 29 2.06 1.15 -8.86
N THR A 30 0.74 1.02 -8.74
CA THR A 30 -0.22 1.83 -9.51
C THR A 30 -0.06 3.33 -9.18
N GLY A 31 0.00 3.67 -7.89
CA GLY A 31 0.16 5.05 -7.44
C GLY A 31 1.50 5.66 -7.86
N ALA A 32 2.59 4.90 -7.75
CA ALA A 32 3.92 5.34 -8.17
C ALA A 32 3.96 5.63 -9.68
N GLN A 33 3.37 4.76 -10.51
CA GLN A 33 3.25 4.98 -11.95
C GLN A 33 2.41 6.22 -12.27
N ALA A 34 1.30 6.42 -11.55
CA ALA A 34 0.44 7.59 -11.73
C ALA A 34 1.19 8.90 -11.40
N PHE A 35 1.94 8.94 -10.29
CA PHE A 35 2.76 10.10 -9.92
C PHE A 35 3.91 10.33 -10.91
N LEU A 36 4.67 9.28 -11.25
CA LEU A 36 5.76 9.37 -12.21
C LEU A 36 5.26 9.92 -13.55
N ALA A 37 4.12 9.42 -14.02
CA ALA A 37 3.59 9.85 -15.30
C ALA A 37 3.02 11.27 -15.27
N ALA A 38 2.35 11.68 -14.19
CA ALA A 38 1.82 13.03 -14.02
C ALA A 38 2.93 14.10 -13.82
N HIS A 39 4.02 13.71 -13.17
CA HIS A 39 5.09 14.61 -12.74
C HIS A 39 6.25 14.68 -13.74
N ALA A 40 6.67 13.56 -14.31
CA ALA A 40 7.83 13.48 -15.19
C ALA A 40 7.47 13.14 -16.64
N ILE A 41 6.76 12.02 -16.88
CA ILE A 41 6.57 11.50 -18.25
C ILE A 41 5.74 12.47 -19.09
N ILE A 42 4.51 12.80 -18.69
CA ILE A 42 3.64 13.67 -19.49
C ILE A 42 4.28 15.04 -19.75
N PRO A 43 4.80 15.76 -18.73
CA PRO A 43 5.47 17.04 -18.98
C PRO A 43 6.67 16.93 -19.93
N SER A 44 7.53 15.91 -19.76
CA SER A 44 8.69 15.70 -20.63
C SER A 44 8.30 15.42 -22.08
N SER A 45 7.26 14.60 -22.30
CA SER A 45 6.77 14.25 -23.63
C SER A 45 6.05 15.39 -24.33
N VAL A 46 5.39 16.28 -23.58
CA VAL A 46 4.80 17.50 -24.14
C VAL A 46 5.89 18.51 -24.51
N ALA A 47 6.91 18.69 -23.66
CA ALA A 47 8.01 19.61 -23.92
C ALA A 47 8.86 19.20 -25.14
N SER A 48 9.01 17.90 -25.39
CA SER A 48 9.70 17.33 -26.56
C SER A 48 8.81 17.18 -27.80
N HIS A 49 7.57 17.70 -27.77
CA HIS A 49 6.58 17.60 -28.85
C HIS A 49 6.18 16.17 -29.26
N HIS A 50 6.49 15.15 -28.45
CA HIS A 50 5.99 13.79 -28.64
C HIS A 50 4.50 13.65 -28.32
N LEU A 51 3.97 14.49 -27.43
CA LEU A 51 2.55 14.57 -27.07
C LEU A 51 2.01 15.99 -27.23
N SER A 52 0.72 16.11 -27.53
CA SER A 52 0.05 17.41 -27.60
C SER A 52 -0.22 18.00 -26.20
N ALA A 53 -0.33 19.33 -26.11
CA ALA A 53 -0.61 20.02 -24.84
C ALA A 53 -1.93 19.59 -24.16
N ARG A 54 -2.85 18.93 -24.88
CA ARG A 54 -4.09 18.38 -24.33
C ARG A 54 -3.83 17.36 -23.21
N TRP A 55 -2.73 16.61 -23.29
CA TRP A 55 -2.35 15.60 -22.30
C TRP A 55 -2.05 16.19 -20.92
N LEU A 56 -1.70 17.47 -20.83
CA LEU A 56 -1.51 18.15 -19.55
C LEU A 56 -2.79 18.16 -18.70
N ARG A 57 -3.98 18.08 -19.33
CA ARG A 57 -5.27 18.02 -18.62
C ARG A 57 -5.50 16.71 -17.87
N LEU A 58 -4.78 15.63 -18.23
CA LEU A 58 -4.89 14.33 -17.55
C LEU A 58 -4.11 14.30 -16.22
N ARG A 59 -3.10 15.17 -16.07
CA ARG A 59 -2.26 15.27 -14.86
C ARG A 59 -3.05 15.36 -13.56
N PRO A 60 -4.03 16.27 -13.38
CA PRO A 60 -4.80 16.34 -12.13
C PRO A 60 -5.53 15.03 -11.80
N MET A 61 -6.08 14.35 -12.80
CA MET A 61 -6.74 13.05 -12.61
C MET A 61 -5.73 11.98 -12.18
N MET A 62 -4.53 11.98 -12.76
CA MET A 62 -3.47 11.04 -12.38
C MET A 62 -2.91 11.32 -10.98
N TYR A 63 -2.77 12.59 -10.59
CA TYR A 63 -2.46 12.94 -9.20
C TYR A 63 -3.55 12.46 -8.25
N ALA A 64 -4.83 12.70 -8.57
CA ALA A 64 -5.94 12.23 -7.76
C ALA A 64 -5.91 10.69 -7.60
N GLY A 65 -5.67 9.96 -8.68
CA GLY A 65 -5.48 8.51 -8.65
C GLY A 65 -4.28 8.07 -7.81
N GLY A 66 -3.14 8.74 -7.93
CA GLY A 66 -1.94 8.49 -7.13
C GLY A 66 -2.18 8.71 -5.63
N PHE A 67 -2.82 9.83 -5.27
CA PHE A 67 -3.18 10.12 -3.89
C PHE A 67 -4.24 9.17 -3.34
N ALA A 68 -5.22 8.75 -4.15
CA ALA A 68 -6.18 7.73 -3.75
C ALA A 68 -5.50 6.39 -3.45
N CYS A 69 -4.52 5.98 -4.27
CA CYS A 69 -3.72 4.78 -4.01
C CYS A 69 -2.93 4.91 -2.71
N LEU A 70 -2.28 6.07 -2.48
CA LEU A 70 -1.53 6.33 -1.25
C LEU A 70 -2.43 6.28 0.00
N ALA A 71 -3.61 6.90 -0.08
CA ALA A 71 -4.61 6.84 0.99
C ALA A 71 -5.09 5.40 1.24
N GLY A 72 -5.28 4.61 0.17
CA GLY A 72 -5.63 3.20 0.27
C GLY A 72 -4.55 2.37 0.98
N VAL A 73 -3.28 2.59 0.66
CA VAL A 73 -2.14 1.94 1.35
C VAL A 73 -2.16 2.30 2.83
N ALA A 74 -2.30 3.59 3.16
CA ALA A 74 -2.38 4.03 4.56
C ALA A 74 -3.57 3.37 5.29
N ALA A 75 -4.75 3.30 4.66
CA ALA A 75 -5.91 2.65 5.22
C ALA A 75 -5.69 1.15 5.49
N VAL A 76 -5.00 0.44 4.58
CA VAL A 76 -4.64 -0.97 4.79
C VAL A 76 -3.72 -1.14 6.00
N PHE A 77 -2.65 -0.34 6.12
CA PHE A 77 -1.74 -0.46 7.25
C PHE A 77 -2.40 -0.09 8.57
N ILE A 78 -3.26 0.94 8.58
CA ILE A 78 -4.08 1.28 9.74
C ILE A 78 -4.97 0.10 10.13
N TYR A 79 -5.61 -0.55 9.17
CA TYR A 79 -6.46 -1.72 9.43
C TYR A 79 -5.65 -2.90 10.03
N ILE A 80 -4.48 -3.21 9.47
CA ILE A 80 -3.61 -4.29 9.97
C ILE A 80 -3.15 -4.01 11.41
N ILE A 81 -2.78 -2.77 11.71
CA ILE A 81 -2.27 -2.41 13.04
C ILE A 81 -3.40 -2.29 14.05
N ALA A 82 -4.45 -1.53 13.74
CA ALA A 82 -5.47 -1.13 14.71
C ALA A 82 -6.65 -2.11 14.80
N VAL A 83 -6.98 -2.84 13.72
CA VAL A 83 -8.13 -3.76 13.71
C VAL A 83 -7.70 -5.21 13.89
N ILE A 84 -6.69 -5.66 13.15
CA ILE A 84 -6.14 -7.01 13.33
C ILE A 84 -5.32 -7.10 14.63
N GLY A 85 -4.79 -5.98 15.14
CA GLY A 85 -4.05 -5.96 16.40
C GLY A 85 -2.72 -6.69 16.30
N VAL A 86 -1.96 -6.45 15.22
CA VAL A 86 -0.72 -7.21 14.94
C VAL A 86 0.29 -7.14 16.10
N GLY A 87 0.28 -6.07 16.90
CA GLY A 87 1.13 -5.96 18.10
C GLY A 87 0.81 -7.02 19.15
N ASP A 88 -0.47 -7.18 19.49
CA ASP A 88 -0.95 -8.20 20.43
C ASP A 88 -0.71 -9.61 19.89
N LEU A 89 -0.92 -9.78 18.58
CA LEU A 89 -0.63 -11.04 17.90
C LEU A 89 0.85 -11.42 18.02
N VAL A 90 1.77 -10.51 17.72
CA VAL A 90 3.22 -10.79 17.84
C VAL A 90 3.62 -11.07 19.29
N HIS A 91 3.06 -10.32 20.25
CA HIS A 91 3.29 -10.57 21.67
C HIS A 91 2.81 -11.97 22.09
N SER A 92 1.68 -12.43 21.57
CA SER A 92 1.16 -13.78 21.87
C SER A 92 2.02 -14.91 21.28
N ILE A 93 2.68 -14.69 20.13
CA ILE A 93 3.51 -15.70 19.47
C ILE A 93 4.93 -15.73 20.08
N TYR A 94 5.45 -14.55 20.42
CA TYR A 94 6.82 -14.35 20.91
C TYR A 94 6.86 -13.56 22.23
N PRO A 95 6.31 -14.09 23.32
CA PRO A 95 6.19 -13.37 24.60
C PRO A 95 7.55 -13.03 25.25
N HIS A 96 8.62 -13.69 24.82
CA HIS A 96 9.96 -13.49 25.37
C HIS A 96 10.71 -12.29 24.79
N LEU A 97 10.27 -11.74 23.65
CA LEU A 97 10.91 -10.57 23.03
C LEU A 97 10.64 -9.26 23.79
N TYR A 98 9.72 -9.29 24.75
CA TYR A 98 9.22 -8.12 25.47
C TYR A 98 9.45 -8.19 26.99
N ARG A 99 10.36 -9.08 27.44
CA ARG A 99 10.79 -9.19 28.84
C ARG A 99 12.00 -8.29 29.13
#